data_AF-A0A4Q5HD00-F1
#
_entry.id   AF-A0A4Q5HD00-F1
#
_cell.length_a   1.000
_cell.length_b   1.000
_cell.length_c   1.000
_cell.angle_alpha   90.00
_cell.angle_beta   90.00
_cell.angle_gamma   90.00
#
_symmetry.space_group_name_H-M   'P 1'
#
loop_
_entity.id
_entity.type
_entity.pdbx_description
1 polymer ?
#
loop_
_entity_poly.entity_id
_entity_poly.type
_entity_poly.pdbx_seq_one_letter_code
_entity_poly.pdbx_strand_id
1 'polypeptide(L)'
;MKNVVRYIVTGILTLFVLWGTSCSHDTENFSLSDRGTALSIGFRLPIRSLETDEGYEVGETYENYIDVENSNYRIYFFTSDNKFIARFEPDGFVVTEGSDYRDYSVLGKAPTSLVYHKNFKMVVLANWPQYGDDTMKAGETLLADVCDAEWGQFGSFSSFELGPERLVPFYGVHEYNNIEFKVGEVTLLPEPVTLLRAVAKVEVILKTDEHFDLSFSEVKIHRYNKKGYCAPKDVFSQDDYDHSGEWNSDYVSGLHLVEDGNDVEEKIQDFRFASQWMDTGGNKYEKWIAYLSEYRNIDAGDKYSCIEVRFDAQTDEDEPHRVYFANYDESGKTDSNDNAKRFNIARNNLYRFTITVRDSRLMVNVQEWKYAYDNEYTFD
;
A
#
# COMPACT_ATOMS: atom_id res chain seq x y z
N MET A 1 24.38 -7.94 -16.33
CA MET A 1 22.92 -7.88 -16.49
C MET A 1 22.47 -9.22 -17.05
N LYS A 2 21.94 -10.10 -16.21
CA LYS A 2 21.29 -11.33 -16.69
C LYS A 2 19.84 -10.97 -16.97
N ASN A 3 19.33 -11.32 -18.15
CA ASN A 3 17.93 -11.12 -18.51
C ASN A 3 17.08 -12.01 -17.59
N VAL A 4 16.28 -11.41 -16.71
CA VAL A 4 15.27 -12.13 -15.93
C VAL A 4 14.18 -12.58 -16.91
N VAL A 5 13.94 -13.87 -17.01
CA VAL A 5 12.92 -14.44 -17.90
C VAL A 5 11.56 -14.34 -17.20
N ARG A 6 10.64 -13.57 -17.80
CA ARG A 6 9.25 -13.44 -17.34
C ARG A 6 8.43 -14.59 -17.93
N TYR A 7 7.78 -15.37 -17.08
CA TYR A 7 6.71 -16.28 -17.49
C TYR A 7 5.38 -15.70 -17.01
N ILE A 8 4.59 -15.14 -17.93
CA ILE A 8 3.18 -14.78 -17.67
C ILE A 8 2.36 -16.02 -18.00
N VAL A 9 1.83 -16.69 -16.99
CA VAL A 9 0.82 -17.74 -17.20
C VAL A 9 -0.54 -17.12 -16.93
N THR A 10 -1.19 -16.61 -17.98
CA THR A 10 -2.61 -16.22 -17.92
C THR A 10 -3.44 -17.49 -18.08
N GLY A 11 -3.92 -18.04 -16.98
CA GLY A 11 -4.79 -19.22 -17.03
C GLY A 11 -5.34 -19.56 -15.65
N ILE A 12 -6.65 -19.79 -15.58
CA ILE A 12 -7.35 -20.34 -14.41
C ILE A 12 -6.66 -21.64 -14.02
N LEU A 13 -5.79 -21.57 -13.02
CA LEU A 13 -5.18 -22.73 -12.39
C LEU A 13 -5.77 -22.85 -11.00
N THR A 14 -6.86 -23.62 -10.94
CA THR A 14 -7.28 -24.38 -9.77
C THR A 14 -6.06 -24.87 -9.00
N LEU A 15 -6.07 -24.62 -7.68
CA LEU A 15 -5.21 -25.26 -6.68
C LEU A 15 -4.90 -26.70 -7.10
N PHE A 16 -3.68 -26.95 -7.58
CA PHE A 16 -3.15 -28.31 -7.63
C PHE A 16 -2.38 -28.54 -6.34
N VAL A 17 -3.13 -28.99 -5.33
CA VAL A 17 -2.63 -29.99 -4.38
C VAL A 17 -2.23 -31.20 -5.23
N LEU A 18 -0.96 -31.32 -5.61
CA LEU A 18 -0.45 -32.55 -6.22
C LEU A 18 -0.06 -33.54 -5.13
N TRP A 19 -1.09 -34.23 -4.62
CA TRP A 19 -0.98 -35.69 -4.47
C TRP A 19 -0.65 -36.29 -5.84
N GLY A 20 0.32 -37.21 -5.85
CA GLY A 20 0.87 -37.75 -7.07
C GLY A 20 -0.16 -38.46 -7.96
N THR A 21 -0.08 -38.21 -9.26
CA THR A 21 0.15 -39.20 -10.32
C THR A 21 0.31 -38.48 -11.67
N SER A 22 1.43 -38.77 -12.34
CA SER A 22 1.63 -38.82 -13.80
C SER A 22 0.55 -38.24 -14.73
N CYS A 23 0.87 -37.17 -15.46
CA CYS A 23 0.93 -37.16 -16.93
C CYS A 23 1.43 -35.80 -17.44
N SER A 24 2.22 -35.85 -18.51
CA SER A 24 3.04 -34.77 -19.07
C SER A 24 2.25 -33.54 -19.50
N HIS A 25 2.66 -32.37 -19.03
CA HIS A 25 2.64 -31.14 -19.82
C HIS A 25 3.91 -30.36 -19.48
N ASP A 26 4.57 -29.88 -20.53
CA ASP A 26 5.89 -29.25 -20.53
C ASP A 26 5.97 -28.09 -19.53
N THR A 27 6.53 -28.37 -18.36
CA THR A 27 7.17 -27.36 -17.52
C THR A 27 8.57 -27.18 -18.10
N GLU A 28 8.82 -26.06 -18.76
CA GLU A 28 10.19 -25.70 -19.14
C GLU A 28 11.07 -25.80 -17.90
N ASN A 29 12.06 -26.70 -17.97
CA ASN A 29 12.96 -27.01 -16.87
C ASN A 29 13.68 -25.72 -16.43
N PHE A 30 13.37 -25.21 -15.24
CA PHE A 30 14.29 -24.35 -14.52
C PHE A 30 15.58 -25.15 -14.35
N SER A 31 16.61 -24.84 -15.14
CA SER A 31 17.88 -25.55 -15.08
C SER A 31 18.58 -25.16 -13.78
N LEU A 32 18.36 -25.94 -12.72
CA LEU A 32 19.21 -25.99 -11.53
C LEU A 32 20.58 -26.56 -11.95
N SER A 33 21.35 -25.78 -12.70
CA SER A 33 22.64 -26.17 -13.27
C SER A 33 23.77 -26.23 -12.23
N ASP A 34 23.46 -26.20 -10.94
CA ASP A 34 24.47 -26.19 -9.90
C ASP A 34 23.93 -26.89 -8.66
N ARG A 35 24.75 -27.71 -8.00
CA ARG A 35 24.41 -28.55 -6.82
C ARG A 35 24.10 -27.72 -5.54
N GLY A 36 23.36 -26.63 -5.67
CA GLY A 36 22.92 -25.79 -4.57
C GLY A 36 21.56 -26.23 -4.02
N THR A 37 21.18 -25.66 -2.88
CA THR A 37 19.81 -25.75 -2.38
C THR A 37 18.96 -24.69 -3.06
N ALA A 38 17.82 -25.10 -3.61
CA ALA A 38 16.86 -24.19 -4.23
C ALA A 38 15.87 -23.70 -3.18
N LEU A 39 15.39 -22.48 -3.34
CA LEU A 39 14.45 -21.81 -2.45
C LEU A 39 13.31 -21.21 -3.28
N SER A 40 12.08 -21.50 -2.86
CA SER A 40 10.85 -20.93 -3.43
C SER A 40 10.11 -20.13 -2.36
N ILE A 41 9.69 -18.92 -2.73
CA ILE A 41 9.17 -17.87 -1.85
C ILE A 41 7.93 -17.25 -2.49
N GLY A 42 6.92 -16.91 -1.67
CA GLY A 42 5.76 -16.14 -2.10
C GLY A 42 5.70 -14.74 -1.47
N PHE A 43 5.15 -13.79 -2.22
CA PHE A 43 4.74 -12.46 -1.77
C PHE A 43 3.27 -12.28 -2.12
N ARG A 44 2.54 -11.65 -1.19
CA ARG A 44 1.13 -11.34 -1.35
C ARG A 44 0.90 -9.88 -1.03
N LEU A 45 0.15 -9.21 -1.89
CA LEU A 45 -0.39 -7.90 -1.58
C LEU A 45 -1.62 -8.06 -0.67
N PRO A 46 -1.98 -7.07 0.16
CA PRO A 46 -3.15 -7.18 1.03
C PRO A 46 -4.38 -7.41 0.17
N ILE A 47 -5.11 -8.48 0.45
CA ILE A 47 -6.31 -8.89 -0.28
C ILE A 47 -7.55 -8.64 0.57
N ARG A 48 -8.71 -8.54 -0.08
CA ARG A 48 -10.02 -8.44 0.57
C ARG A 48 -10.23 -9.54 1.61
N SER A 49 -10.72 -9.17 2.79
CA SER A 49 -11.20 -10.11 3.79
C SER A 49 -12.35 -10.88 3.16
N LEU A 50 -12.34 -12.20 3.34
CA LEU A 50 -13.41 -13.07 2.85
C LEU A 50 -14.70 -12.89 3.68
N GLU A 51 -14.65 -12.15 4.79
CA GLU A 51 -15.82 -11.82 5.58
C GLU A 51 -16.63 -10.71 4.88
N THR A 52 -17.82 -11.09 4.40
CA THR A 52 -18.75 -10.21 3.70
C THR A 52 -19.34 -9.19 4.68
N ASP A 53 -18.80 -7.98 4.67
CA ASP A 53 -19.43 -6.66 4.93
C ASP A 53 -18.40 -5.61 5.38
N GLU A 54 -17.14 -6.00 5.60
CA GLU A 54 -16.00 -5.11 5.86
C GLU A 54 -14.93 -5.35 4.77
N GLY A 55 -14.73 -4.38 3.85
CA GLY A 55 -14.00 -4.62 2.60
C GLY A 55 -12.68 -3.86 2.47
N TYR A 56 -11.58 -4.59 2.29
CA TYR A 56 -10.36 -4.01 1.69
C TYR A 56 -10.61 -3.65 0.24
N GLU A 57 -10.22 -2.44 -0.16
CA GLU A 57 -10.09 -2.07 -1.56
C GLU A 57 -8.93 -2.83 -2.19
N VAL A 58 -9.23 -3.53 -3.28
CA VAL A 58 -8.28 -4.39 -4.00
C VAL A 58 -7.08 -3.58 -4.48
N GLY A 59 -7.29 -2.32 -4.88
CA GLY A 59 -6.31 -1.49 -5.57
C GLY A 59 -6.27 -1.77 -7.09
N GLU A 60 -6.07 -0.73 -7.88
CA GLU A 60 -6.06 -0.73 -9.34
C GLU A 60 -4.61 -0.79 -9.89
N THR A 61 -4.40 -1.46 -11.03
CA THR A 61 -3.17 -1.47 -11.85
C THR A 61 -1.86 -1.15 -11.11
N TYR A 62 -1.49 0.13 -11.01
CA TYR A 62 -0.22 0.60 -10.43
C TYR A 62 -0.18 0.58 -8.90
N GLU A 63 -1.32 0.61 -8.22
CA GLU A 63 -1.41 0.50 -6.75
C GLU A 63 -0.91 -0.85 -6.23
N ASN A 64 -0.83 -1.86 -7.12
CA ASN A 64 -0.44 -3.24 -6.86
C ASN A 64 0.73 -3.72 -7.74
N TYR A 65 1.32 -2.82 -8.50
CA TYR A 65 2.35 -3.18 -9.45
C TYR A 65 3.73 -3.21 -8.80
N ILE A 66 4.41 -4.34 -8.83
CA ILE A 66 5.84 -4.45 -8.49
C ILE A 66 6.64 -4.51 -9.79
N ASP A 67 7.64 -3.62 -9.91
CA ASP A 67 8.51 -3.53 -11.07
C ASP A 67 9.65 -4.56 -11.02
N VAL A 68 9.26 -5.81 -11.23
CA VAL A 68 10.18 -6.95 -11.36
C VAL A 68 11.06 -6.81 -12.60
N GLU A 69 10.53 -6.23 -13.69
CA GLU A 69 11.21 -6.14 -14.99
C GLU A 69 12.50 -5.32 -14.90
N ASN A 70 12.48 -4.21 -14.14
CA ASN A 70 13.66 -3.40 -13.89
C ASN A 70 14.41 -3.78 -12.59
N SER A 71 14.11 -4.94 -12.01
CA SER A 71 14.72 -5.41 -10.76
C SER A 71 14.55 -4.43 -9.58
N ASN A 72 13.39 -3.76 -9.52
CA ASN A 72 13.03 -2.80 -8.49
C ASN A 72 12.41 -3.52 -7.28
N TYR A 73 13.19 -4.44 -6.71
CA TYR A 73 12.84 -5.17 -5.50
C TYR A 73 14.11 -5.64 -4.77
N ARG A 74 14.01 -5.92 -3.48
CA ARG A 74 15.02 -6.64 -2.70
C ARG A 74 14.33 -7.62 -1.77
N ILE A 75 14.94 -8.78 -1.63
CA ILE A 75 14.53 -9.81 -0.69
C ILE A 75 15.75 -10.07 0.18
N TYR A 76 15.62 -9.74 1.45
CA TYR A 76 16.69 -9.85 2.44
C TYR A 76 16.29 -10.85 3.51
N PHE A 77 17.28 -11.59 4.01
CA PHE A 77 17.11 -12.44 5.18
C PHE A 77 17.78 -11.81 6.38
N PHE A 78 17.10 -11.90 7.51
CA PHE A 78 17.58 -11.46 8.81
C PHE A 78 17.51 -12.61 9.80
N THR A 79 18.35 -12.60 10.81
CA THR A 79 18.22 -13.49 11.96
C THR A 79 16.97 -13.14 12.76
N SER A 80 16.53 -14.04 13.64
CA SER A 80 15.41 -13.75 14.54
C SER A 80 15.66 -12.55 15.47
N ASP A 81 16.94 -12.20 15.74
CA ASP A 81 17.35 -10.99 16.45
C ASP A 81 17.61 -9.78 15.51
N ASN A 82 16.99 -9.78 14.33
CA ASN A 82 16.97 -8.67 13.37
C ASN A 82 18.33 -8.28 12.76
N LYS A 83 19.31 -9.18 12.66
CA LYS A 83 20.61 -8.91 11.99
C LYS A 83 20.63 -9.47 10.58
N PHE A 84 21.14 -8.68 9.64
CA PHE A 84 21.21 -9.07 8.24
C PHE A 84 22.03 -10.36 8.03
N ILE A 85 21.49 -11.31 7.27
CA ILE A 85 22.14 -12.58 6.90
C ILE A 85 22.68 -12.48 5.48
N ALA A 86 21.79 -12.22 4.52
CA ALA A 86 22.10 -12.17 3.09
C ALA A 86 20.94 -11.61 2.28
N ARG A 87 21.28 -11.17 1.07
CA ARG A 87 20.32 -10.89 0.00
C ARG A 87 20.02 -12.17 -0.79
N PHE A 88 18.77 -12.30 -1.20
CA PHE A 88 18.32 -13.30 -2.17
C PHE A 88 18.31 -12.70 -3.58
N GLU A 89 18.82 -13.47 -4.54
CA GLU A 89 18.79 -13.13 -5.96
C GLU A 89 17.94 -14.19 -6.68
N PRO A 90 16.67 -13.90 -6.99
CA PRO A 90 15.82 -14.83 -7.74
C PRO A 90 16.38 -15.17 -9.11
N ASP A 91 16.20 -16.41 -9.54
CA ASP A 91 16.45 -16.85 -10.92
C ASP A 91 15.24 -16.57 -11.84
N GLY A 92 14.04 -16.45 -11.27
CA GLY A 92 12.82 -16.13 -12.01
C GLY A 92 11.63 -15.80 -11.13
N PHE A 93 10.61 -15.22 -11.76
CA PHE A 93 9.34 -14.84 -11.14
C PHE A 93 8.17 -15.54 -11.85
N VAL A 94 7.21 -16.00 -11.06
CA VAL A 94 5.88 -16.39 -11.49
C VAL A 94 4.91 -15.38 -10.90
N VAL A 95 4.13 -14.72 -11.75
CA VAL A 95 3.12 -13.76 -11.33
C VAL A 95 1.76 -14.38 -11.57
N THR A 96 0.96 -14.47 -10.52
CA THR A 96 -0.44 -14.90 -10.57
C THR A 96 -1.31 -13.70 -10.29
N GLU A 97 -2.13 -13.30 -11.25
CA GLU A 97 -3.12 -12.24 -11.06
C GLU A 97 -4.54 -12.81 -11.14
N GLY A 98 -5.37 -12.44 -10.18
CA GLY A 98 -6.82 -12.60 -10.23
C GLY A 98 -7.50 -11.25 -10.50
N SER A 99 -8.83 -11.24 -10.45
CA SER A 99 -9.59 -9.98 -10.48
C SER A 99 -9.35 -9.09 -9.25
N ASP A 100 -8.94 -9.70 -8.14
CA ASP A 100 -8.94 -9.13 -6.80
C ASP A 100 -7.60 -9.30 -6.05
N TYR A 101 -6.58 -9.86 -6.69
CA TYR A 101 -5.26 -10.03 -6.10
C TYR A 101 -4.14 -10.15 -7.13
N ARG A 102 -2.91 -9.92 -6.66
CA ARG A 102 -1.69 -10.20 -7.42
C ARG A 102 -0.65 -10.80 -6.48
N ASP A 103 -0.39 -12.08 -6.69
CA ASP A 103 0.59 -12.86 -5.94
C ASP A 103 1.86 -13.03 -6.80
N TYR A 104 3.00 -12.93 -6.15
CA TYR A 104 4.31 -13.10 -6.78
C TYR A 104 5.01 -14.28 -6.13
N SER A 105 5.41 -15.25 -6.92
CA SER A 105 6.25 -16.36 -6.46
C SER A 105 7.61 -16.28 -7.12
N VAL A 106 8.67 -16.51 -6.36
CA VAL A 106 10.04 -16.47 -6.86
C VAL A 106 10.77 -17.75 -6.54
N LEU A 107 11.60 -18.18 -7.49
CA LEU A 107 12.49 -19.33 -7.34
C LEU A 107 13.94 -18.86 -7.51
N GLY A 108 14.84 -19.38 -6.70
CA GLY A 108 16.26 -19.09 -6.84
C GLY A 108 17.14 -19.97 -5.96
N LYS A 109 18.46 -19.81 -6.09
CA LYS A 109 19.44 -20.49 -5.22
C LYS A 109 19.44 -19.86 -3.82
N ALA A 110 19.26 -20.68 -2.79
CA ALA A 110 19.35 -20.22 -1.40
C ALA A 110 20.76 -19.63 -1.12
N PRO A 111 20.87 -18.47 -0.45
CA PRO A 111 22.17 -17.92 -0.08
C PRO A 111 22.92 -18.89 0.84
N THR A 112 24.23 -19.06 0.64
CA THR A 112 25.02 -20.03 1.42
C THR A 112 24.97 -19.73 2.92
N SER A 113 24.94 -18.47 3.32
CA SER A 113 24.81 -18.09 4.74
C SER A 113 23.45 -18.47 5.32
N LEU A 114 22.37 -18.41 4.54
CA LEU A 114 21.01 -18.74 4.99
C LEU A 114 20.86 -20.23 5.32
N VAL A 115 21.53 -21.12 4.59
CA VAL A 115 21.40 -22.59 4.72
C VAL A 115 21.72 -23.09 6.14
N TYR A 116 22.48 -22.32 6.92
CA TYR A 116 22.83 -22.64 8.31
C TYR A 116 21.79 -22.16 9.34
N HIS A 117 20.72 -21.49 8.91
CA HIS A 117 19.66 -20.99 9.78
C HIS A 117 18.39 -21.81 9.62
N LYS A 118 17.87 -22.29 10.77
CA LYS A 118 16.53 -22.89 10.84
C LYS A 118 15.43 -21.86 11.07
N ASN A 119 15.77 -20.76 11.74
CA ASN A 119 14.87 -19.67 12.06
C ASN A 119 15.47 -18.37 11.53
N PHE A 120 14.67 -17.62 10.78
CA PHE A 120 15.07 -16.36 10.17
C PHE A 120 13.83 -15.54 9.82
N LYS A 121 14.04 -14.27 9.50
CA LYS A 121 13.03 -13.39 8.92
C LYS A 121 13.34 -13.16 7.46
N MET A 122 12.32 -13.06 6.64
CA MET A 122 12.42 -12.58 5.28
C MET A 122 11.81 -11.20 5.21
N VAL A 123 12.52 -10.27 4.58
CA VAL A 123 12.11 -8.88 4.40
C VAL A 123 12.06 -8.59 2.91
N VAL A 124 10.96 -8.05 2.45
CA VAL A 124 10.69 -7.75 1.04
C VAL A 124 10.51 -6.26 0.90
N LEU A 125 11.35 -5.66 0.06
CA LEU A 125 11.29 -4.25 -0.32
C LEU A 125 10.95 -4.20 -1.81
N ALA A 126 9.91 -3.47 -2.22
CA ALA A 126 9.55 -3.39 -3.63
C ALA A 126 9.24 -1.96 -4.05
N ASN A 127 9.67 -1.57 -5.25
CA ASN A 127 9.52 -0.22 -5.81
C ASN A 127 10.14 0.89 -4.95
N TRP A 128 11.25 0.62 -4.27
CA TRP A 128 11.93 1.66 -3.51
C TRP A 128 12.76 2.52 -4.48
N PRO A 129 12.92 3.83 -4.23
CA PRO A 129 13.74 4.68 -5.10
C PRO A 129 15.20 4.23 -5.17
N GLN A 130 15.72 3.70 -4.05
CA GLN A 130 17.08 3.20 -3.92
C GLN A 130 17.12 2.03 -2.93
N TYR A 131 18.22 1.29 -2.97
CA TYR A 131 18.50 0.16 -2.09
C TYR A 131 19.89 0.30 -1.48
N GLY A 132 20.01 0.03 -0.18
CA GLY A 132 21.27 0.15 0.56
C GLY A 132 22.29 -0.96 0.32
N ASP A 133 22.25 -1.67 -0.81
CA ASP A 133 23.05 -2.89 -1.07
C ASP A 133 24.55 -2.72 -0.75
N ASP A 134 25.11 -1.54 -1.06
CA ASP A 134 26.54 -1.23 -0.83
C ASP A 134 26.87 -0.95 0.65
N THR A 135 25.86 -0.75 1.47
CA THR A 135 25.99 -0.41 2.90
C THR A 135 25.64 -1.56 3.84
N MET A 136 24.88 -2.55 3.35
CA MET A 136 24.45 -3.72 4.13
C MET A 136 25.63 -4.62 4.49
N LYS A 137 25.76 -4.97 5.77
CA LYS A 137 26.82 -5.85 6.30
C LYS A 137 26.24 -7.00 7.11
N ALA A 138 26.58 -8.23 6.71
CA ALA A 138 26.09 -9.43 7.37
C ALA A 138 26.51 -9.47 8.84
N GLY A 139 25.56 -9.76 9.74
CA GLY A 139 25.74 -9.81 11.18
C GLY A 139 25.86 -8.44 11.89
N GLU A 140 25.97 -7.34 11.14
CA GLU A 140 26.11 -5.98 11.68
C GLU A 140 24.86 -5.14 11.45
N THR A 141 24.36 -5.08 10.22
CA THR A 141 23.20 -4.23 9.88
C THR A 141 21.93 -4.79 10.51
N LEU A 142 21.21 -3.93 11.22
CA LEU A 142 19.93 -4.24 11.85
C LEU A 142 18.77 -3.97 10.89
N LEU A 143 17.65 -4.66 11.09
CA LEU A 143 16.43 -4.37 10.33
C LEU A 143 15.93 -2.93 10.57
N ALA A 144 16.10 -2.41 11.80
CA ALA A 144 15.82 -1.01 12.11
C ALA A 144 16.62 -0.04 11.22
N ASP A 145 17.90 -0.34 10.95
CA ASP A 145 18.74 0.49 10.08
C ASP A 145 18.18 0.57 8.64
N VAL A 146 17.51 -0.48 8.18
CA VAL A 146 16.84 -0.52 6.87
C VAL A 146 15.53 0.27 6.91
N CYS A 147 14.75 0.14 7.98
CA CYS A 147 13.49 0.85 8.11
C CYS A 147 13.69 2.37 8.19
N ASP A 148 14.73 2.82 8.90
CA ASP A 148 15.03 4.23 9.16
C ASP A 148 15.99 4.86 8.14
N ALA A 149 16.39 4.09 7.12
CA ALA A 149 17.39 4.49 6.14
C ALA A 149 17.00 5.73 5.34
N GLU A 150 17.92 6.69 5.19
CA GLU A 150 17.73 7.86 4.31
C GLU A 150 17.49 7.46 2.85
N TRP A 151 18.17 6.41 2.37
CA TRP A 151 17.98 5.88 1.02
C TRP A 151 16.63 5.15 0.86
N GLY A 152 15.97 4.81 1.97
CA GLY A 152 14.64 4.22 2.04
C GLY A 152 13.50 5.25 2.05
N GLN A 153 13.78 6.50 1.68
CA GLN A 153 12.76 7.56 1.58
C GLN A 153 12.30 7.76 0.13
N PHE A 154 11.01 8.01 -0.07
CA PHE A 154 10.43 8.43 -1.34
C PHE A 154 9.99 9.89 -1.29
N GLY A 155 10.01 10.56 -2.44
CA GLY A 155 9.48 11.91 -2.60
C GLY A 155 8.01 11.91 -3.00
N SER A 156 7.31 13.02 -2.77
CA SER A 156 5.91 13.19 -3.13
C SER A 156 5.71 13.03 -4.63
N PHE A 157 4.59 12.40 -4.97
CA PHE A 157 4.11 12.25 -6.33
C PHE A 157 3.73 13.62 -6.90
N SER A 158 4.32 14.04 -8.04
CA SER A 158 3.89 15.25 -8.75
C SER A 158 2.44 15.05 -9.22
N SER A 159 1.55 16.00 -8.92
CA SER A 159 0.10 15.88 -9.15
C SER A 159 -0.54 14.65 -8.47
N PHE A 160 0.15 14.04 -7.52
CA PHE A 160 -0.28 12.85 -6.81
C PHE A 160 -0.74 11.68 -7.69
N GLU A 161 -0.12 11.49 -8.86
CA GLU A 161 -0.43 10.39 -9.78
C GLU A 161 0.56 9.23 -9.67
N LEU A 162 0.07 8.01 -9.84
CA LEU A 162 0.90 6.83 -10.08
C LEU A 162 1.17 6.67 -11.57
N GLY A 163 2.31 6.08 -11.90
CA GLY A 163 2.69 5.78 -13.28
C GLY A 163 3.95 4.92 -13.34
N PRO A 164 4.46 4.62 -14.55
CA PRO A 164 5.62 3.76 -14.73
C PRO A 164 6.90 4.31 -14.05
N GLU A 165 7.01 5.63 -13.91
CA GLU A 165 8.13 6.28 -13.22
C GLU A 165 7.85 6.54 -11.73
N ARG A 166 6.64 6.24 -11.26
CA ARG A 166 6.13 6.60 -9.93
C ARG A 166 5.21 5.50 -9.40
N LEU A 167 5.83 4.45 -8.90
CA LEU A 167 5.16 3.29 -8.34
C LEU A 167 5.03 3.41 -6.82
N VAL A 168 4.08 2.69 -6.25
CA VAL A 168 3.91 2.62 -4.79
C VAL A 168 5.05 1.79 -4.19
N PRO A 169 5.84 2.32 -3.23
CA PRO A 169 6.80 1.53 -2.49
C PRO A 169 6.08 0.55 -1.55
N PHE A 170 6.63 -0.65 -1.41
CA PHE A 170 6.13 -1.69 -0.52
C PHE A 170 7.18 -2.19 0.46
N TYR A 171 6.72 -2.62 1.63
CA TYR A 171 7.52 -3.28 2.65
C TYR A 171 6.75 -4.47 3.24
N GLY A 172 7.43 -5.59 3.49
CA GLY A 172 6.87 -6.66 4.31
C GLY A 172 7.95 -7.46 4.99
N VAL A 173 7.61 -8.07 6.13
CA VAL A 173 8.49 -8.93 6.92
C VAL A 173 7.72 -10.15 7.41
N HIS A 174 8.34 -11.33 7.36
CA HIS A 174 7.74 -12.56 7.87
C HIS A 174 8.80 -13.47 8.50
N GLU A 175 8.47 -14.00 9.68
CA GLU A 175 9.24 -14.98 10.43
C GLU A 175 9.03 -16.39 9.88
N TYR A 176 10.12 -17.12 9.67
CA TYR A 176 10.08 -18.54 9.36
C TYR A 176 10.84 -19.33 10.40
N ASN A 177 10.25 -20.43 10.85
CA ASN A 177 10.79 -21.27 11.91
C ASN A 177 10.92 -22.72 11.45
N ASN A 178 11.94 -23.41 11.93
CA ASN A 178 12.21 -24.83 11.65
C ASN A 178 12.36 -25.16 10.14
N ILE A 179 12.91 -24.23 9.36
CA ILE A 179 13.18 -24.45 7.93
C ILE A 179 14.42 -25.33 7.77
N GLU A 180 14.32 -26.36 6.94
CA GLU A 180 15.43 -27.24 6.60
C GLU A 180 15.77 -27.14 5.11
N PHE A 181 17.04 -26.85 4.85
CA PHE A 181 17.61 -26.78 3.52
C PHE A 181 18.26 -28.11 3.17
N LYS A 182 17.84 -28.71 2.05
CA LYS A 182 18.38 -29.98 1.57
C LYS A 182 19.01 -29.79 0.20
N VAL A 183 20.17 -30.41 -0.01
CA VAL A 183 20.88 -30.31 -1.30
C VAL A 183 20.11 -31.08 -2.36
N GLY A 184 19.85 -30.44 -3.51
CA GLY A 184 19.10 -31.05 -4.60
C GLY A 184 17.57 -31.06 -4.44
N GLU A 185 17.05 -30.50 -3.35
CA GLU A 185 15.61 -30.29 -3.15
C GLU A 185 15.29 -28.78 -3.16
N VAL A 186 14.04 -28.46 -3.51
CA VAL A 186 13.50 -27.10 -3.37
C VAL A 186 12.90 -26.98 -1.97
N THR A 187 13.44 -26.06 -1.17
CA THR A 187 12.82 -25.65 0.09
C THR A 187 11.70 -24.67 -0.21
N LEU A 188 10.49 -24.98 0.24
CA LEU A 188 9.30 -24.12 0.14
C LEU A 188 9.09 -23.42 1.49
N LEU A 189 9.01 -22.10 1.49
CA LEU A 189 8.63 -21.37 2.71
C LEU A 189 7.12 -21.49 2.94
N PRO A 190 6.68 -21.84 4.16
CA PRO A 190 5.27 -21.95 4.49
C PRO A 190 4.70 -20.54 4.65
N GLU A 191 3.79 -20.14 3.76
CA GLU A 191 3.10 -18.84 3.71
C GLU A 191 3.89 -17.69 3.03
N PRO A 192 3.20 -16.85 2.25
CA PRO A 192 3.79 -15.68 1.61
C PRO A 192 3.97 -14.53 2.61
N VAL A 193 4.87 -13.60 2.28
CA VAL A 193 4.97 -12.32 3.01
C VAL A 193 3.85 -11.39 2.55
N THR A 194 3.06 -10.88 3.49
CA THR A 194 2.10 -9.80 3.22
C THR A 194 2.83 -8.47 3.09
N LEU A 195 2.53 -7.67 2.06
CA LEU A 195 3.21 -6.39 1.79
C LEU A 195 2.34 -5.18 2.14
N LEU A 196 2.93 -4.17 2.76
CA LEU A 196 2.30 -2.88 3.07
C LEU A 196 2.65 -1.83 2.02
N ARG A 197 1.66 -1.04 1.59
CA ARG A 197 1.90 0.19 0.82
C ARG A 197 2.50 1.26 1.71
N ALA A 198 3.47 2.01 1.20
CA ALA A 198 4.07 3.14 1.92
C ALA A 198 3.24 4.44 1.86
N VAL A 199 2.12 4.44 1.13
CA VAL A 199 1.31 5.63 0.83
C VAL A 199 -0.13 5.45 1.30
N ALA A 200 -0.80 6.57 1.59
CA ALA A 200 -2.25 6.64 1.73
C ALA A 200 -2.90 6.98 0.39
N LYS A 201 -4.10 6.46 0.13
CA LYS A 201 -4.98 6.91 -0.95
C LYS A 201 -6.04 7.83 -0.36
N VAL A 202 -6.26 8.96 -1.00
CA VAL A 202 -7.36 9.87 -0.68
C VAL A 202 -8.26 10.00 -1.90
N GLU A 203 -9.55 9.78 -1.71
CA GLU A 203 -10.58 9.98 -2.72
C GLU A 203 -11.53 11.09 -2.27
N VAL A 204 -11.83 12.03 -3.16
CA VAL A 204 -12.86 13.05 -2.97
C VAL A 204 -13.91 12.81 -4.05
N ILE A 205 -15.14 12.51 -3.63
CA ILE A 205 -16.23 12.14 -4.51
C ILE A 205 -17.35 13.18 -4.36
N LEU A 206 -17.68 13.90 -5.43
CA LEU A 206 -18.91 14.68 -5.50
C LEU A 206 -20.06 13.75 -5.87
N LYS A 207 -21.18 13.82 -5.14
CA LYS A 207 -22.46 13.21 -5.48
C LYS A 207 -23.50 14.32 -5.66
N THR A 208 -24.06 14.45 -6.87
CA THR A 208 -25.18 15.36 -7.17
C THR A 208 -26.34 14.57 -7.76
N ASP A 209 -27.56 15.07 -7.58
CA ASP A 209 -28.74 14.53 -8.25
C ASP A 209 -28.96 15.20 -9.63
N GLU A 210 -29.94 14.71 -10.40
CA GLU A 210 -30.26 15.22 -11.73
C GLU A 210 -30.66 16.71 -11.76
N HIS A 211 -31.05 17.31 -10.63
CA HIS A 211 -31.49 18.70 -10.55
C HIS A 211 -30.33 19.68 -10.34
N PHE A 212 -29.16 19.18 -9.91
CA PHE A 212 -27.96 19.98 -9.66
C PHE A 212 -26.82 19.56 -10.60
N ASP A 213 -26.67 20.27 -11.71
CA ASP A 213 -25.48 20.16 -12.56
C ASP A 213 -24.34 21.00 -11.95
N LEU A 214 -23.69 20.42 -10.95
CA LEU A 214 -22.55 20.98 -10.24
C LEU A 214 -21.33 20.08 -10.45
N SER A 215 -20.15 20.68 -10.57
CA SER A 215 -18.88 19.97 -10.70
C SER A 215 -17.81 20.64 -9.84
N PHE A 216 -16.75 19.93 -9.49
CA PHE A 216 -15.59 20.59 -8.89
C PHE A 216 -14.84 21.39 -9.96
N SER A 217 -14.55 22.65 -9.67
CA SER A 217 -13.58 23.45 -10.44
C SER A 217 -12.16 23.21 -9.93
N GLU A 218 -12.00 23.00 -8.62
CA GLU A 218 -10.72 22.72 -7.97
C GLU A 218 -10.87 21.77 -6.78
N VAL A 219 -9.91 20.86 -6.63
CA VAL A 219 -9.75 20.01 -5.43
C VAL A 219 -8.26 20.01 -5.06
N LYS A 220 -7.91 20.56 -3.91
CA LYS A 220 -6.52 20.81 -3.49
C LYS A 220 -6.24 20.23 -2.10
N ILE A 221 -5.10 19.59 -1.90
CA ILE A 221 -4.61 19.28 -0.55
C ILE A 221 -3.80 20.45 -0.03
N HIS A 222 -4.06 20.85 1.22
CA HIS A 222 -3.23 21.74 2.00
C HIS A 222 -2.44 20.95 3.04
N ARG A 223 -1.16 21.29 3.18
CA ARG A 223 -0.23 20.71 4.16
C ARG A 223 -0.12 19.19 4.03
N TYR A 224 0.86 18.77 3.24
CA TYR A 224 1.26 17.39 3.10
C TYR A 224 2.78 17.28 3.29
N ASN A 225 3.29 16.08 3.54
CA ASN A 225 4.73 15.86 3.62
C ASN A 225 5.31 15.57 2.23
N LYS A 226 6.44 16.19 1.90
CA LYS A 226 7.10 15.99 0.60
C LYS A 226 7.85 14.67 0.54
N LYS A 227 8.14 14.06 1.69
CA LYS A 227 8.85 12.78 1.77
C LYS A 227 8.13 11.85 2.74
N GLY A 228 8.31 10.56 2.52
CA GLY A 228 7.92 9.51 3.46
C GLY A 228 8.93 8.37 3.45
N TYR A 229 8.96 7.59 4.53
CA TYR A 229 9.72 6.35 4.58
C TYR A 229 8.97 5.22 3.88
N CYS A 230 9.69 4.44 3.06
CA CYS A 230 9.11 3.28 2.36
C CYS A 230 8.73 2.17 3.34
N ALA A 231 9.46 2.01 4.44
CA ALA A 231 9.13 1.08 5.53
C ALA A 231 8.41 1.78 6.69
N PRO A 232 7.48 1.09 7.38
CA PRO A 232 6.91 1.58 8.62
C PRO A 232 7.95 1.58 9.75
N LYS A 233 7.68 2.39 10.78
CA LYS A 233 8.54 2.51 11.97
C LYS A 233 8.33 1.30 12.88
N ASP A 234 9.44 0.74 13.38
CA ASP A 234 9.42 -0.32 14.40
C ASP A 234 8.62 -1.61 14.05
N VAL A 235 8.47 -1.92 12.75
CA VAL A 235 7.79 -3.14 12.28
C VAL A 235 8.80 -4.19 11.86
N PHE A 236 8.91 -5.25 12.66
CA PHE A 236 9.92 -6.29 12.50
C PHE A 236 9.34 -7.70 12.42
N SER A 237 8.02 -7.86 12.59
CA SER A 237 7.27 -9.12 12.52
C SER A 237 6.05 -8.97 11.62
N GLN A 238 5.60 -10.06 10.99
CA GLN A 238 4.33 -10.00 10.23
C GLN A 238 3.15 -9.67 11.16
N ASP A 239 3.13 -10.27 12.35
CA ASP A 239 2.14 -10.02 13.39
C ASP A 239 2.12 -8.56 13.89
N ASP A 240 3.10 -7.71 13.53
CA ASP A 240 3.04 -6.28 13.87
C ASP A 240 2.01 -5.53 12.99
N TYR A 241 1.56 -6.12 11.87
CA TYR A 241 0.70 -5.45 10.88
C TYR A 241 -0.26 -6.34 10.10
N ASP A 242 -0.20 -7.66 10.24
CA ASP A 242 -1.11 -8.60 9.58
C ASP A 242 -1.57 -9.66 10.59
N HIS A 243 -2.85 -9.59 10.89
CA HIS A 243 -3.63 -10.40 11.82
C HIS A 243 -4.75 -11.12 11.05
N SER A 244 -4.46 -11.56 9.82
CA SER A 244 -5.36 -12.41 9.03
C SER A 244 -6.71 -11.77 8.69
N GLY A 245 -6.75 -10.44 8.53
CA GLY A 245 -7.95 -9.71 8.12
C GLY A 245 -8.73 -9.09 9.29
N GLU A 246 -8.24 -9.19 10.53
CA GLU A 246 -8.82 -8.48 11.67
C GLU A 246 -8.47 -6.98 11.59
N TRP A 247 -9.30 -6.18 10.92
CA TRP A 247 -9.02 -4.76 10.63
C TRP A 247 -8.50 -3.93 11.83
N ASN A 248 -9.10 -4.08 13.01
CA ASN A 248 -8.75 -3.25 14.17
C ASN A 248 -7.34 -3.55 14.75
N SER A 249 -6.76 -4.67 14.37
CA SER A 249 -5.41 -5.11 14.70
C SER A 249 -4.49 -5.08 13.48
N ASP A 250 -5.02 -5.22 12.27
CA ASP A 250 -4.28 -5.09 11.02
C ASP A 250 -3.72 -3.67 10.81
N TYR A 251 -2.55 -3.63 10.16
CA TYR A 251 -1.79 -2.44 9.78
C TYR A 251 -1.23 -1.60 10.93
N VAL A 252 -0.29 -0.75 10.55
CA VAL A 252 0.50 0.05 11.47
C VAL A 252 -0.21 1.38 11.70
N SER A 253 -0.67 1.62 12.93
CA SER A 253 -1.28 2.91 13.31
C SER A 253 -0.23 4.00 13.60
N GLY A 254 1.01 3.61 13.87
CA GLY A 254 2.14 4.52 14.10
C GLY A 254 2.67 5.14 12.82
N LEU A 255 2.89 6.46 12.83
CA LEU A 255 3.47 7.18 11.69
C LEU A 255 5.00 7.06 11.69
N HIS A 256 5.58 6.88 10.50
CA HIS A 256 7.01 7.00 10.25
C HIS A 256 7.32 8.30 9.48
N LEU A 257 7.41 9.40 10.22
CA LEU A 257 7.66 10.72 9.65
C LEU A 257 9.16 10.97 9.48
N VAL A 258 9.55 11.51 8.33
CA VAL A 258 10.91 11.99 8.08
C VAL A 258 11.23 13.13 9.06
N GLU A 259 12.40 13.10 9.70
CA GLU A 259 12.79 14.06 10.75
C GLU A 259 11.80 14.12 11.94
N ASP A 260 11.06 13.04 12.20
CA ASP A 260 10.10 12.86 13.29
C ASP A 260 8.91 13.87 13.31
N GLY A 261 8.70 14.61 12.22
CA GLY A 261 7.70 15.66 12.13
C GLY A 261 7.07 15.84 10.74
N ASN A 262 6.03 16.68 10.69
CA ASN A 262 5.54 17.17 9.41
C ASN A 262 6.49 18.23 8.86
N ASP A 263 6.50 18.39 7.54
CA ASP A 263 7.17 19.50 6.88
C ASP A 263 6.68 20.85 7.45
N VAL A 264 7.64 21.75 7.70
CA VAL A 264 7.36 23.07 8.28
C VAL A 264 6.56 23.97 7.33
N GLU A 265 6.87 23.91 6.05
CA GLU A 265 6.27 24.74 5.01
C GLU A 265 4.86 24.24 4.64
N GLU A 266 3.91 25.18 4.59
CA GLU A 266 2.62 24.93 3.97
C GLU A 266 2.80 24.75 2.47
N LYS A 267 2.26 23.64 1.96
CA LYS A 267 2.28 23.28 0.55
C LYS A 267 0.87 22.98 0.12
N ILE A 268 0.56 23.36 -1.12
CA ILE A 268 -0.74 23.18 -1.74
C ILE A 268 -0.52 22.47 -3.07
N GLN A 269 -1.35 21.48 -3.38
CA GLN A 269 -1.25 20.74 -4.63
C GLN A 269 -2.62 20.20 -5.04
N ASP A 270 -2.89 20.24 -6.35
CA ASP A 270 -4.14 19.72 -6.91
C ASP A 270 -4.21 18.20 -6.83
N PHE A 271 -5.42 17.70 -6.56
CA PHE A 271 -5.77 16.31 -6.79
C PHE A 271 -5.89 16.04 -8.29
N ARG A 272 -5.79 14.77 -8.66
CA ARG A 272 -6.05 14.30 -10.02
C ARG A 272 -7.53 13.96 -10.20
N PHE A 273 -8.15 14.46 -11.26
CA PHE A 273 -9.43 13.93 -11.73
C PHE A 273 -9.28 12.48 -12.21
N ALA A 274 -10.01 11.55 -11.59
CA ALA A 274 -9.94 10.13 -11.90
C ALA A 274 -11.05 9.66 -12.82
N SER A 275 -12.31 9.96 -12.49
CA SER A 275 -13.46 9.49 -13.27
C SER A 275 -14.75 10.27 -12.96
N GLN A 276 -15.72 10.14 -13.87
CA GLN A 276 -17.09 10.57 -13.67
C GLN A 276 -18.05 9.47 -14.15
N TRP A 277 -19.14 9.25 -13.43
CA TRP A 277 -20.16 8.27 -13.80
C TRP A 277 -21.56 8.68 -13.30
N MET A 278 -22.59 7.98 -13.75
CA MET A 278 -23.96 8.11 -13.23
C MET A 278 -24.43 6.78 -12.68
N ASP A 279 -25.18 6.79 -11.58
CA ASP A 279 -25.88 5.60 -11.09
C ASP A 279 -27.24 5.40 -11.78
N THR A 280 -27.90 4.28 -11.48
CA THR A 280 -29.23 3.96 -12.05
C THR A 280 -30.35 4.87 -11.56
N GLY A 281 -30.11 5.64 -10.49
CA GLY A 281 -31.04 6.62 -9.93
C GLY A 281 -30.84 8.03 -10.51
N GLY A 282 -29.93 8.20 -11.46
CA GLY A 282 -29.64 9.49 -12.09
C GLY A 282 -28.66 10.37 -11.31
N ASN A 283 -28.11 9.89 -10.18
CA ASN A 283 -27.09 10.67 -9.48
C ASN A 283 -25.79 10.65 -10.27
N LYS A 284 -25.17 11.82 -10.39
CA LYS A 284 -23.88 12.03 -11.03
C LYS A 284 -22.79 12.00 -9.96
N TYR A 285 -21.68 11.33 -10.28
CA TYR A 285 -20.53 11.18 -9.42
C TYR A 285 -19.27 11.67 -10.10
N GLU A 286 -18.43 12.39 -9.37
CA GLU A 286 -17.14 12.88 -9.83
C GLU A 286 -16.06 12.52 -8.82
N LYS A 287 -15.02 11.79 -9.22
CA LYS A 287 -13.98 11.29 -8.31
C LYS A 287 -12.62 11.92 -8.61
N TRP A 288 -11.99 12.44 -7.55
CA TRP A 288 -10.64 12.97 -7.54
C TRP A 288 -9.77 12.17 -6.58
N ILE A 289 -8.51 11.95 -6.93
CA ILE A 289 -7.59 11.07 -6.18
C ILE A 289 -6.26 11.76 -5.91
N ALA A 290 -5.70 11.51 -4.73
CA ALA A 290 -4.31 11.78 -4.40
C ALA A 290 -3.68 10.62 -3.62
N TYR A 291 -2.42 10.31 -3.93
CA TYR A 291 -1.55 9.45 -3.11
C TYR A 291 -0.63 10.29 -2.24
N LEU A 292 -0.77 10.17 -0.92
CA LEU A 292 -0.08 11.00 0.06
C LEU A 292 0.88 10.16 0.91
N SER A 293 1.99 10.77 1.32
CA SER A 293 2.80 10.22 2.42
C SER A 293 2.10 10.45 3.76
N GLU A 294 2.59 9.79 4.80
CA GLU A 294 2.07 9.95 6.15
C GLU A 294 2.10 11.41 6.64
N TYR A 295 1.10 11.80 7.41
CA TYR A 295 0.96 13.15 7.96
C TYR A 295 0.27 13.13 9.33
N ARG A 296 0.84 13.85 10.30
CA ARG A 296 0.29 13.97 11.66
C ARG A 296 -0.73 15.11 11.72
N ASN A 297 -2.01 14.78 11.91
CA ASN A 297 -3.08 15.75 12.16
C ASN A 297 -3.43 15.87 13.65
N ILE A 298 -3.34 14.75 14.38
CA ILE A 298 -3.56 14.72 15.82
C ILE A 298 -2.40 15.46 16.49
N ASP A 299 -2.73 16.39 17.39
CA ASP A 299 -1.78 17.26 18.09
C ASP A 299 -0.96 18.21 17.19
N ALA A 300 -1.39 18.41 15.94
CA ALA A 300 -0.72 19.33 15.00
C ALA A 300 -1.01 20.82 15.27
N GLY A 301 -1.81 21.15 16.27
CA GLY A 301 -2.26 22.52 16.54
C GLY A 301 -3.10 23.07 15.38
N ASP A 302 -2.65 24.17 14.78
CA ASP A 302 -3.22 24.83 13.60
C ASP A 302 -2.60 24.34 12.27
N LYS A 303 -1.63 23.40 12.33
CA LYS A 303 -0.91 22.86 11.16
C LYS A 303 -1.45 21.50 10.71
N TYR A 304 -2.75 21.27 10.80
CA TYR A 304 -3.38 20.05 10.30
C TYR A 304 -3.59 20.11 8.77
N SER A 305 -3.61 18.96 8.13
CA SER A 305 -3.92 18.83 6.70
C SER A 305 -5.42 18.98 6.45
N CYS A 306 -5.76 19.61 5.33
CA CYS A 306 -7.15 19.70 4.87
C CYS A 306 -7.23 19.72 3.36
N ILE A 307 -8.39 19.36 2.83
CA ILE A 307 -8.72 19.41 1.41
C ILE A 307 -9.55 20.67 1.20
N GLU A 308 -9.13 21.51 0.27
CA GLU A 308 -9.88 22.65 -0.22
C GLU A 308 -10.63 22.24 -1.49
N VAL A 309 -11.93 22.51 -1.55
CA VAL A 309 -12.77 22.25 -2.72
C VAL A 309 -13.50 23.51 -3.17
N ARG A 310 -13.56 23.70 -4.48
CA ARG A 310 -14.36 24.74 -5.13
C ARG A 310 -15.27 24.11 -6.17
N PHE A 311 -16.48 24.64 -6.26
CA PHE A 311 -17.41 24.28 -7.33
C PHE A 311 -17.27 25.23 -8.52
N ASP A 312 -17.66 24.77 -9.69
CA ASP A 312 -17.76 25.56 -10.92
C ASP A 312 -18.74 26.74 -10.82
N ALA A 313 -19.74 26.65 -9.95
CA ALA A 313 -20.66 27.74 -9.64
C ALA A 313 -20.03 28.85 -8.75
N GLN A 314 -18.87 28.59 -8.12
CA GLN A 314 -18.17 29.58 -7.30
C GLN A 314 -17.20 30.41 -8.14
N THR A 315 -17.10 31.70 -7.80
CA THR A 315 -16.08 32.61 -8.32
C THR A 315 -14.82 32.59 -7.45
N ASP A 316 -13.72 33.15 -7.95
CA ASP A 316 -12.48 33.28 -7.18
C ASP A 316 -12.63 34.16 -5.92
N GLU A 317 -13.68 34.99 -5.87
CA GLU A 317 -14.00 35.84 -4.70
C GLU A 317 -14.73 35.07 -3.59
N ASP A 318 -15.35 33.93 -3.92
CA ASP A 318 -16.06 33.11 -2.95
C ASP A 318 -15.08 32.33 -2.06
N GLU A 319 -15.44 32.13 -0.80
CA GLU A 319 -14.62 31.32 0.12
C GLU A 319 -14.72 29.83 -0.28
N PRO A 320 -13.59 29.12 -0.41
CA PRO A 320 -13.61 27.71 -0.76
C PRO A 320 -14.06 26.87 0.44
N HIS A 321 -14.62 25.70 0.16
CA HIS A 321 -15.02 24.78 1.21
C HIS A 321 -13.81 23.96 1.70
N ARG A 322 -13.74 23.74 3.01
CA ARG A 322 -12.69 22.93 3.63
C ARG A 322 -13.22 21.60 4.14
N VAL A 323 -12.58 20.53 3.73
CA VAL A 323 -12.78 19.16 4.20
C VAL A 323 -11.57 18.73 5.01
N TYR A 324 -11.80 18.18 6.20
CA TYR A 324 -10.78 17.86 7.18
C TYR A 324 -10.66 16.34 7.33
N PHE A 325 -9.47 15.86 7.63
CA PHE A 325 -9.23 14.47 8.06
C PHE A 325 -9.75 14.27 9.49
N ALA A 326 -11.07 14.25 9.62
CA ALA A 326 -11.79 14.16 10.88
C ALA A 326 -13.18 13.53 10.70
N ASN A 327 -13.75 13.00 11.77
CA ASN A 327 -15.12 12.51 11.79
C ASN A 327 -16.13 13.66 11.65
N TYR A 328 -17.13 13.46 10.79
CA TYR A 328 -18.25 14.39 10.57
C TYR A 328 -19.51 13.85 11.24
N ASP A 329 -20.31 14.75 11.80
CA ASP A 329 -21.64 14.41 12.31
C ASP A 329 -22.66 14.24 11.18
N GLU A 330 -23.87 13.79 11.53
CA GLU A 330 -24.97 13.55 10.60
C GLU A 330 -25.38 14.81 9.79
N SER A 331 -25.01 16.00 10.25
CA SER A 331 -25.27 17.26 9.55
C SER A 331 -24.14 17.70 8.60
N GLY A 332 -23.11 16.86 8.44
CA GLY A 332 -21.93 17.15 7.65
C GLY A 332 -21.01 18.18 8.29
N LYS A 333 -21.08 18.36 9.63
CA LYS A 333 -20.21 19.27 10.38
C LYS A 333 -19.16 18.50 11.14
N THR A 334 -17.99 19.11 11.31
CA THR A 334 -16.94 18.59 12.18
C THR A 334 -16.36 19.74 13.02
N ASP A 335 -15.83 19.41 14.19
CA ASP A 335 -14.99 20.33 14.95
C ASP A 335 -13.53 20.00 14.64
N SER A 336 -12.97 20.69 13.65
CA SER A 336 -11.59 20.49 13.19
C SER A 336 -10.54 20.84 14.25
N ASN A 337 -10.91 21.54 15.33
CA ASN A 337 -10.01 21.85 16.44
C ASN A 337 -9.99 20.74 17.50
N ASP A 338 -10.94 19.80 17.46
CA ASP A 338 -11.01 18.68 18.38
C ASP A 338 -10.10 17.54 17.95
N ASN A 339 -9.00 17.36 18.69
CA ASN A 339 -8.06 16.26 18.48
C ASN A 339 -8.71 14.87 18.55
N ALA A 340 -9.80 14.70 19.31
CA ALA A 340 -10.49 13.42 19.42
C ALA A 340 -11.28 13.07 18.15
N LYS A 341 -11.55 14.05 17.28
CA LYS A 341 -12.25 13.85 16.01
C LYS A 341 -11.31 13.70 14.82
N ARG A 342 -10.08 14.24 14.91
CA ARG A 342 -9.08 14.17 13.84
C ARG A 342 -8.46 12.78 13.76
N PHE A 343 -8.08 12.40 12.55
CA PHE A 343 -7.22 11.24 12.31
C PHE A 343 -6.01 11.64 11.46
N ASN A 344 -4.91 10.94 11.67
CA ASN A 344 -3.70 11.11 10.87
C ASN A 344 -3.91 10.57 9.45
N ILE A 345 -3.06 11.00 8.53
CA ILE A 345 -2.92 10.33 7.24
C ILE A 345 -1.90 9.22 7.45
N ALA A 346 -2.35 7.98 7.52
CA ALA A 346 -1.52 6.79 7.73
C ALA A 346 -1.31 6.03 6.42
N ARG A 347 -0.16 5.39 6.26
CA ARG A 347 0.15 4.58 5.08
C ARG A 347 -0.83 3.42 4.94
N ASN A 348 -0.91 2.85 3.74
CA ASN A 348 -1.77 1.72 3.43
C ASN A 348 -3.20 1.91 3.98
N ASN A 349 -3.79 3.09 3.75
CA ASN A 349 -5.16 3.41 4.11
C ASN A 349 -5.85 4.13 2.95
N LEU A 350 -7.16 3.92 2.84
CA LEU A 350 -8.04 4.73 2.00
C LEU A 350 -8.85 5.69 2.88
N TYR A 351 -8.76 6.97 2.55
CA TYR A 351 -9.65 8.03 3.05
C TYR A 351 -10.59 8.45 1.92
N ARG A 352 -11.87 8.09 2.01
CA ARG A 352 -12.88 8.47 1.00
C ARG A 352 -13.81 9.52 1.58
N PHE A 353 -13.78 10.72 0.98
CA PHE A 353 -14.66 11.83 1.32
C PHE A 353 -15.76 11.95 0.28
N THR A 354 -17.00 11.67 0.66
CA THR A 354 -18.17 11.85 -0.21
C THR A 354 -18.85 13.17 0.13
N ILE A 355 -18.82 14.10 -0.81
CA ILE A 355 -19.41 15.43 -0.72
C ILE A 355 -20.75 15.40 -1.45
N THR A 356 -21.83 15.63 -0.73
CA THR A 356 -23.18 15.73 -1.28
C THR A 356 -23.70 17.15 -1.14
N VAL A 357 -24.29 17.69 -2.21
CA VAL A 357 -24.98 18.99 -2.18
C VAL A 357 -26.48 18.76 -2.22
N ARG A 358 -27.18 19.13 -1.15
CA ARG A 358 -28.66 19.08 -1.06
C ARG A 358 -29.17 20.40 -0.48
N ASP A 359 -30.23 20.95 -1.05
CA ASP A 359 -30.85 22.21 -0.59
C ASP A 359 -29.85 23.37 -0.39
N SER A 360 -28.85 23.49 -1.27
CA SER A 360 -27.74 24.46 -1.15
C SER A 360 -26.87 24.29 0.11
N ARG A 361 -26.85 23.10 0.72
CA ARG A 361 -26.00 22.74 1.85
C ARG A 361 -25.01 21.66 1.45
N LEU A 362 -23.76 21.83 1.89
CA LEU A 362 -22.68 20.88 1.68
C LEU A 362 -22.64 19.90 2.85
N MET A 363 -22.78 18.61 2.55
CA MET A 363 -22.63 17.52 3.51
C MET A 363 -21.40 16.70 3.14
N VAL A 364 -20.56 16.40 4.13
CA VAL A 364 -19.36 15.58 3.94
C VAL A 364 -19.51 14.33 4.78
N ASN A 365 -19.40 13.18 4.13
CA ASN A 365 -19.20 11.90 4.77
C ASN A 365 -17.74 11.50 4.57
N VAL A 366 -17.11 10.95 5.61
CA VAL A 366 -15.81 10.31 5.48
C VAL A 366 -15.90 8.85 5.83
N GLN A 367 -15.41 8.02 4.91
CA GLN A 367 -15.12 6.62 5.12
C GLN A 367 -13.61 6.51 5.26
N GLU A 368 -13.13 6.52 6.51
CA GLU A 368 -11.84 5.91 6.84
C GLU A 368 -12.06 4.39 6.79
N TRP A 369 -11.03 3.66 6.39
CA TRP A 369 -11.06 2.20 6.24
C TRP A 369 -11.55 1.45 7.51
N LYS A 370 -11.57 2.15 8.65
CA LYS A 370 -12.08 1.71 9.95
C LYS A 370 -13.59 1.63 10.10
N TYR A 371 -14.37 2.32 9.29
CA TYR A 371 -15.83 2.29 9.40
C TYR A 371 -16.47 2.51 8.05
N ALA A 372 -17.22 1.52 7.56
CA ALA A 372 -18.34 1.79 6.68
C ALA A 372 -19.38 2.60 7.46
N TYR A 373 -19.15 3.90 7.67
CA TYR A 373 -20.25 4.83 7.81
C TYR A 373 -20.72 5.20 6.41
N ASP A 374 -21.30 4.22 5.70
CA ASP A 374 -22.33 4.55 4.71
C ASP A 374 -23.50 5.15 5.50
N ASN A 375 -23.41 6.43 5.83
CA ASN A 375 -24.57 7.19 6.25
C ASN A 375 -25.38 7.53 4.99
N GLU A 376 -25.87 6.50 4.30
CA GLU A 376 -27.02 6.65 3.42
C GLU A 376 -28.26 6.68 4.30
N TYR A 377 -28.80 7.87 4.54
CA TYR A 377 -30.15 8.00 5.03
C TYR A 377 -31.00 8.78 4.02
N THR A 378 -31.95 8.05 3.46
CA THR A 378 -33.18 8.57 2.88
C THR A 378 -33.98 9.27 3.97
N PHE A 379 -34.53 10.44 3.64
CA PHE A 379 -35.59 11.06 4.43
C PHE A 379 -36.74 11.43 3.50
N ASP A 380 -37.95 11.13 3.97
CA ASP A 380 -39.24 11.52 3.40
C ASP A 380 -39.41 13.05 3.33
#